data_AF-A0ABD4RMN9-F1
#
_entry.id   AF-A0ABD4RMN9-F1
#
_cell.length_a   1.000
_cell.length_b   1.000
_cell.length_c   1.000
_cell.angle_alpha   90.00
_cell.angle_beta   90.00
_cell.angle_gamma   90.00
#
_symmetry.space_group_name_H-M   'P 1'
#
loop_
_entity.id
_entity.type
_entity.pdbx_description
1 polymer ?
#
loop_
_entity_poly.entity_id
_entity_poly.type
_entity_poly.pdbx_seq_one_letter_code
_entity_poly.pdbx_strand_id
1 'polypeptide(L)'
;MSTKFFRNILTVFLYIMLVSMAATGIIFLCMIPISLYNFSFEKLIITIVRIVYFSDYYIVILFLTFIINSTKYSPFILENVKRFKIMGYCLLINTIIECINGYSVNAGPIKIFGTDNGGISPLMVISFIFSLMCFVIAETFNKAIKIKEDNDLTI
;
A
#
# COMPACT_ATOMS: atom_id res chain seq x y z
N MET A 1 -0.50 9.60 -28.24
CA MET A 1 -1.20 9.92 -26.97
C MET A 1 -0.17 10.51 -26.01
N SER A 2 -0.33 11.74 -25.52
CA SER A 2 0.73 12.44 -24.77
C SER A 2 0.92 11.85 -23.36
N THR A 3 2.16 11.70 -22.90
CA THR A 3 2.52 11.27 -21.53
C THR A 3 1.83 12.12 -20.45
N LYS A 4 1.53 13.39 -20.74
CA LYS A 4 0.78 14.30 -19.87
C LYS A 4 -0.68 13.84 -19.66
N PHE A 5 -1.30 13.24 -20.67
CA PHE A 5 -2.69 12.78 -20.61
C PHE A 5 -2.84 11.58 -19.65
N PHE A 6 -1.99 10.56 -19.79
CA PHE A 6 -1.98 9.40 -18.90
C PHE A 6 -1.72 9.80 -17.44
N ARG A 7 -0.75 10.69 -17.23
CA ARG A 7 -0.47 11.22 -15.89
C ARG A 7 -1.68 11.90 -15.28
N ASN A 8 -2.35 12.78 -16.01
CA ASN A 8 -3.51 13.51 -15.51
C ASN A 8 -4.66 12.56 -15.15
N ILE A 9 -4.94 11.54 -15.98
CA ILE A 9 -5.95 10.52 -15.67
C ILE A 9 -5.59 9.80 -14.38
N LEU A 10 -4.35 9.34 -14.26
CA LEU A 10 -3.88 8.62 -13.07
C LEU A 10 -3.96 9.49 -11.82
N THR A 11 -3.60 10.77 -11.93
CA THR A 11 -3.71 11.74 -10.83
C THR A 11 -5.17 11.92 -10.40
N VAL A 12 -6.10 12.13 -11.34
CA VAL A 12 -7.54 12.28 -11.03
C VAL A 12 -8.06 11.02 -10.34
N PHE A 13 -7.73 9.84 -10.87
CA PHE A 13 -8.13 8.56 -10.30
C PHE A 13 -7.63 8.39 -8.85
N LEU A 14 -6.37 8.71 -8.58
CA LEU A 14 -5.82 8.62 -7.22
C LEU A 14 -6.45 9.63 -6.25
N TYR A 15 -6.77 10.84 -6.70
CA TYR A 15 -7.49 11.80 -5.86
C TYR A 15 -8.90 11.32 -5.52
N ILE A 16 -9.61 10.72 -6.48
CA ILE A 16 -10.93 10.10 -6.21
C ILE A 16 -10.80 8.99 -5.17
N MET A 17 -9.78 8.12 -5.30
CA MET A 17 -9.47 7.08 -4.31
C MET A 17 -9.13 7.65 -2.93
N LEU A 18 -8.35 8.73 -2.86
CA LEU A 18 -8.02 9.39 -1.59
C LEU A 18 -9.25 9.96 -0.90
N VAL A 19 -10.12 10.63 -1.65
CA VAL A 19 -11.34 11.23 -1.10
C VAL A 19 -12.33 10.15 -0.65
N SER A 20 -12.51 9.09 -1.44
CA SER A 20 -13.38 7.97 -1.05
C SER A 20 -12.84 7.25 0.19
N MET A 21 -11.53 7.01 0.26
CA MET A 21 -10.92 6.45 1.46
C MET A 21 -11.06 7.40 2.65
N ALA A 22 -10.77 8.69 2.53
CA ALA A 22 -10.94 9.63 3.64
C ALA A 22 -12.39 9.61 4.19
N ALA A 23 -13.39 9.60 3.32
CA ALA A 23 -14.80 9.50 3.71
C ALA A 23 -15.10 8.19 4.46
N THR A 24 -14.65 7.04 3.93
CA THR A 24 -14.82 5.75 4.62
C THR A 24 -14.07 5.68 5.95
N GLY A 25 -12.91 6.33 6.05
CA GLY A 25 -12.12 6.44 7.28
C GLY A 25 -12.86 7.22 8.37
N ILE A 26 -13.52 8.32 8.02
CA ILE A 26 -14.34 9.10 8.96
C ILE A 26 -15.50 8.24 9.49
N ILE A 27 -16.21 7.55 8.60
CA ILE A 27 -17.31 6.64 8.99
C ILE A 27 -16.77 5.55 9.93
N PHE A 28 -15.63 4.96 9.60
CA PHE A 28 -14.99 3.92 10.41
C PHE A 28 -14.62 4.44 11.81
N LEU A 29 -14.05 5.64 11.93
CA LEU A 29 -13.75 6.27 13.22
C LEU A 29 -15.01 6.47 14.08
N CYS A 30 -16.11 6.92 13.48
CA CYS A 30 -17.39 7.06 14.19
C CYS A 30 -17.96 5.72 14.69
N MET A 31 -17.59 4.60 14.06
CA MET A 31 -18.05 3.26 14.43
C MET A 31 -17.18 2.59 15.52
N ILE A 32 -16.00 3.14 15.85
CA ILE A 32 -15.10 2.57 16.87
C ILE A 32 -15.80 2.41 18.23
N PRO A 33 -16.51 3.40 18.79
CA PRO A 33 -17.17 3.26 20.09
C PRO A 33 -18.20 2.12 20.11
N ILE A 34 -18.94 1.94 19.01
CA ILE A 34 -19.93 0.85 18.86
C ILE A 34 -19.21 -0.49 18.78
N SER A 35 -18.12 -0.58 18.01
CA SER A 35 -17.31 -1.80 17.89
C SER A 35 -16.68 -2.23 19.22
N LEU A 36 -16.40 -1.28 20.11
CA LEU A 36 -15.82 -1.51 21.43
C LEU A 36 -16.87 -1.58 22.55
N TYR A 37 -18.16 -1.55 22.21
CA TYR A 37 -19.23 -1.78 23.18
C TYR A 37 -19.08 -3.18 23.81
N ASN A 38 -19.14 -3.24 25.15
CA ASN A 38 -18.69 -4.40 25.95
C ASN A 38 -17.24 -4.78 25.61
N PHE A 39 -16.32 -3.95 26.10
CA PHE A 39 -14.88 -4.04 25.85
C PHE A 39 -14.32 -5.45 26.11
N SER A 40 -13.52 -5.94 25.17
CA SER A 40 -12.66 -7.12 25.33
C SER A 40 -11.31 -6.87 24.66
N PHE A 41 -10.25 -7.50 25.18
CA PHE A 41 -8.91 -7.39 24.61
C PHE A 41 -8.87 -7.87 23.15
N GLU A 42 -9.63 -8.91 22.82
CA GLU A 42 -9.75 -9.42 21.45
C GLU A 42 -10.34 -8.37 20.50
N LYS A 43 -11.45 -7.72 20.89
CA LYS A 43 -12.07 -6.63 20.10
C LYS A 43 -11.09 -5.48 19.89
N LEU A 44 -10.34 -5.10 20.93
CA LEU A 44 -9.33 -4.06 20.82
C LEU A 44 -8.25 -4.42 19.79
N ILE A 45 -7.71 -5.65 19.83
CA ILE A 45 -6.70 -6.12 18.87
C ILE A 45 -7.27 -6.10 17.46
N ILE A 46 -8.49 -6.62 17.25
CA ILE A 46 -9.16 -6.61 15.94
C ILE A 46 -9.34 -5.18 15.43
N THR A 47 -9.75 -4.24 16.27
CA THR A 47 -9.88 -2.83 15.90
C THR A 47 -8.54 -2.23 15.51
N ILE A 48 -7.46 -2.50 16.27
CA ILE A 48 -6.11 -2.01 15.93
C ILE A 48 -5.65 -2.58 14.59
N VAL A 49 -5.79 -3.89 14.36
CA VAL A 49 -5.42 -4.52 13.09
C VAL A 49 -6.18 -3.91 11.91
N ARG A 50 -7.48 -3.62 12.08
CA ARG A 50 -8.28 -2.93 11.06
C ARG A 50 -7.82 -1.49 10.80
N ILE A 51 -7.46 -0.75 11.85
CA ILE A 51 -6.90 0.61 11.71
C ILE A 51 -5.60 0.57 10.91
N VAL A 52 -4.67 -0.33 11.29
CA VAL A 52 -3.39 -0.51 10.59
C VAL A 52 -3.65 -0.83 9.12
N TYR A 53 -4.46 -1.86 8.86
CA TYR A 53 -4.79 -2.31 7.51
C TYR A 53 -5.34 -1.19 6.61
N PHE A 54 -6.29 -0.42 7.15
CA PHE A 54 -6.89 0.71 6.47
C PHE A 54 -5.88 1.85 6.24
N SER A 55 -5.09 2.19 7.26
CA SER A 55 -4.09 3.26 7.18
C SER A 55 -2.99 2.96 6.17
N ASP A 56 -2.56 1.69 6.06
CA ASP A 56 -1.53 1.25 5.13
C ASP A 56 -1.96 1.49 3.67
N TYR A 57 -3.19 1.15 3.30
CA TYR A 57 -3.70 1.45 1.94
C TYR A 57 -3.83 2.94 1.67
N TYR A 58 -4.27 3.71 2.67
CA TYR A 58 -4.36 5.16 2.54
C TYR A 58 -2.98 5.78 2.29
N ILE A 59 -1.95 5.36 3.04
CA ILE A 59 -0.55 5.79 2.86
C ILE A 59 -0.06 5.42 1.46
N VAL A 60 -0.35 4.21 0.97
CA VAL A 60 0.05 3.77 -0.36
C VAL A 60 -0.49 4.69 -1.45
N ILE A 61 -1.79 5.03 -1.41
CA ILE A 61 -2.42 5.89 -2.41
C ILE A 61 -1.90 7.34 -2.30
N LEU A 62 -1.68 7.82 -1.08
CA LEU A 62 -1.11 9.15 -0.84
C LEU A 62 0.31 9.25 -1.44
N PHE A 63 1.14 8.24 -1.22
CA PHE A 63 2.51 8.23 -1.73
C PHE A 63 2.59 8.05 -3.24
N LEU A 64 1.72 7.23 -3.83
CA LEU A 64 1.55 7.19 -5.28
C LEU A 64 1.22 8.57 -5.85
N THR A 65 0.32 9.31 -5.19
CA THR A 65 -0.05 10.68 -5.59
C THR A 65 1.16 11.62 -5.56
N PHE A 66 1.98 11.54 -4.50
CA PHE A 66 3.20 12.35 -4.40
C PHE A 66 4.27 11.96 -5.43
N ILE A 67 4.46 10.66 -5.70
CA ILE A 67 5.39 10.17 -6.71
C ILE A 67 4.98 10.68 -8.09
N ILE A 68 3.70 10.57 -8.46
CA ILE A 68 3.21 11.07 -9.75
C ILE A 68 3.39 12.59 -9.86
N ASN A 69 3.13 13.34 -8.80
CA ASN A 69 3.35 14.78 -8.82
C ASN A 69 4.84 15.14 -8.98
N SER A 70 5.75 14.40 -8.36
CA SER A 70 7.19 14.62 -8.49
C SER A 70 7.73 14.38 -9.91
N THR A 71 7.07 13.51 -10.70
CA THR A 71 7.45 13.24 -12.10
C THR A 71 7.32 14.46 -13.02
N LYS A 72 6.67 15.55 -12.56
CA LYS A 72 6.64 16.84 -13.26
C LYS A 72 8.02 17.50 -13.33
N TYR A 73 8.90 17.22 -12.35
CA TYR A 73 10.23 17.81 -12.24
C TYR A 73 11.32 16.74 -12.42
N SER A 74 11.33 15.73 -11.55
CA SER A 74 12.21 14.57 -11.63
C SER A 74 11.62 13.40 -10.85
N PRO A 75 11.52 12.20 -11.45
CA PRO A 75 11.14 11.01 -10.70
C PRO A 75 12.26 10.50 -9.78
N PHE A 76 13.52 10.83 -10.09
CA PHE A 76 14.72 10.38 -9.37
C PHE A 76 15.09 11.36 -8.27
N ILE A 77 14.31 11.36 -7.20
CA ILE A 77 14.60 12.10 -5.97
C ILE A 77 14.62 11.15 -4.78
N LEU A 78 15.50 11.43 -3.80
CA LEU A 78 15.68 10.56 -2.64
C LEU A 78 14.38 10.38 -1.82
N GLU A 79 13.50 11.38 -1.86
CA GLU A 79 12.19 11.31 -1.24
C GLU A 79 11.29 10.22 -1.85
N ASN A 80 11.36 9.99 -3.17
CA ASN A 80 10.62 8.90 -3.80
C ASN A 80 11.16 7.53 -3.41
N VAL A 81 12.46 7.40 -3.19
CA VAL A 81 13.06 6.16 -2.65
C VAL A 81 12.46 5.83 -1.28
N LYS A 82 12.36 6.83 -0.38
CA LYS A 82 11.73 6.65 0.94
C LYS A 82 10.26 6.25 0.81
N ARG A 83 9.51 6.93 -0.06
CA ARG A 83 8.08 6.63 -0.30
C ARG A 83 7.87 5.19 -0.79
N PHE A 84 8.65 4.74 -1.77
CA PHE A 84 8.57 3.35 -2.23
C PHE A 84 8.91 2.33 -1.14
N LYS A 85 9.91 2.60 -0.29
CA LYS A 85 10.22 1.71 0.85
C LYS A 85 9.05 1.63 1.83
N ILE A 86 8.47 2.76 2.21
CA ILE A 86 7.32 2.79 3.12
C ILE A 86 6.11 2.07 2.50
N MET A 87 5.81 2.33 1.22
CA MET A 87 4.75 1.59 0.49
C MET A 87 4.99 0.08 0.51
N GLY A 88 6.24 -0.36 0.29
CA GLY A 88 6.61 -1.77 0.39
C GLY A 88 6.29 -2.37 1.75
N TYR A 89 6.64 -1.67 2.84
CA TYR A 89 6.32 -2.12 4.20
C TYR A 89 4.81 -2.15 4.47
N CYS A 90 4.06 -1.11 4.11
CA CYS A 90 2.60 -1.07 4.25
C CYS A 90 1.93 -2.25 3.52
N LEU A 91 2.31 -2.50 2.26
CA LEU A 91 1.77 -3.63 1.48
C LEU A 91 2.17 -4.98 2.05
N LEU A 92 3.37 -5.09 2.64
CA LEU A 92 3.82 -6.33 3.28
C LEU A 92 2.98 -6.64 4.52
N ILE A 93 2.76 -5.63 5.37
CA ILE A 93 1.91 -5.76 6.57
C ILE A 93 0.49 -6.17 6.17
N ASN A 94 -0.11 -5.50 5.19
CA ASN A 94 -1.44 -5.85 4.68
C ASN A 94 -1.50 -7.28 4.14
N THR A 95 -0.46 -7.72 3.42
CA THR A 95 -0.38 -9.08 2.90
C THR A 95 -0.33 -10.11 4.04
N ILE A 96 0.42 -9.83 5.11
CA ILE A 96 0.47 -10.72 6.29
C ILE A 96 -0.90 -10.81 6.94
N ILE A 97 -1.60 -9.68 7.12
CA ILE A 97 -2.95 -9.63 7.68
C ILE A 97 -3.93 -10.45 6.81
N GLU A 98 -3.88 -10.29 5.49
CA GLU A 98 -4.70 -11.07 4.54
C GLU A 98 -4.42 -12.56 4.65
N CYS A 99 -3.16 -12.97 4.68
CA CYS A 99 -2.79 -14.38 4.84
C CYS A 99 -3.34 -14.95 6.15
N ILE A 100 -3.23 -14.22 7.26
CA ILE A 100 -3.79 -14.66 8.56
C ILE A 100 -5.31 -14.82 8.46
N ASN A 101 -6.00 -13.84 7.86
CA ASN A 101 -7.45 -13.88 7.68
C ASN A 101 -7.90 -15.02 6.74
N GLY A 102 -7.11 -15.34 5.71
CA GLY A 102 -7.38 -16.44 4.78
C GLY A 102 -7.35 -17.84 5.41
N TYR A 103 -6.65 -17.99 6.53
CA TYR A 103 -6.64 -19.21 7.32
C TYR A 103 -7.72 -19.24 8.42
N SER A 104 -8.30 -18.09 8.81
CA SER A 104 -9.36 -18.04 9.82
C SER A 104 -10.77 -18.06 9.22
N VAL A 105 -10.95 -17.43 8.06
CA VAL A 105 -12.20 -17.39 7.31
C VAL A 105 -11.93 -18.14 6.02
N ASN A 106 -12.16 -19.45 6.04
CA ASN A 106 -11.93 -20.41 4.95
C ASN A 106 -11.79 -19.71 3.58
N ALA A 107 -10.54 -19.45 3.16
CA ALA A 107 -10.29 -18.66 1.96
C ALA A 107 -11.13 -19.22 0.81
N GLY A 108 -11.78 -18.34 0.05
CA GLY A 108 -12.78 -18.72 -0.97
C GLY A 108 -12.33 -19.83 -1.94
N PRO A 109 -13.18 -20.25 -2.88
CA PRO A 109 -13.04 -21.52 -3.60
C PRO A 109 -11.73 -21.73 -4.36
N ILE A 110 -10.96 -20.66 -4.64
CA ILE A 110 -9.69 -20.70 -5.35
C ILE A 110 -8.53 -20.47 -4.37
N LYS A 111 -7.86 -21.57 -4.01
CA LYS A 111 -6.64 -21.59 -3.16
C LYS A 111 -5.46 -22.06 -4.01
N ILE A 112 -4.30 -21.40 -3.89
CA ILE A 112 -3.04 -21.89 -4.49
C ILE A 112 -2.42 -22.93 -3.56
N PHE A 113 -2.35 -22.59 -2.27
CA PHE A 113 -1.91 -23.47 -1.19
C PHE A 113 -2.94 -23.42 -0.09
N GLY A 114 -3.41 -24.56 0.39
CA GLY A 114 -4.40 -24.56 1.47
C GLY A 114 -4.80 -25.95 1.91
N THR A 115 -5.49 -25.98 3.04
CA THR A 115 -6.16 -27.15 3.61
C THR A 115 -7.67 -26.86 3.69
N ASP A 116 -8.42 -27.82 4.23
CA ASP A 116 -9.86 -27.67 4.48
C ASP A 116 -10.19 -26.51 5.43
N ASN A 117 -9.20 -26.07 6.23
CA ASN A 117 -9.35 -25.00 7.21
C ASN A 117 -9.01 -23.60 6.65
N GLY A 118 -8.43 -23.49 5.45
CA GLY A 118 -8.08 -22.20 4.85
C GLY A 118 -6.90 -22.28 3.90
N GLY A 119 -6.44 -21.14 3.38
CA GLY A 119 -5.32 -21.14 2.43
C GLY A 119 -4.92 -19.78 1.89
N ILE A 120 -3.82 -19.78 1.15
CA ILE A 120 -3.27 -18.65 0.41
C ILE A 120 -3.98 -18.56 -0.94
N SER A 121 -4.67 -17.44 -1.17
CA SER A 121 -5.32 -17.13 -2.45
C SER A 121 -4.32 -16.51 -3.44
N PRO A 122 -4.61 -16.57 -4.75
CA PRO A 122 -3.80 -15.85 -5.75
C PRO A 122 -3.65 -14.35 -5.47
N LEU A 123 -4.68 -13.71 -4.91
CA LEU A 123 -4.66 -12.28 -4.58
C LEU A 123 -3.64 -11.96 -3.48
N MET A 124 -3.48 -12.85 -2.50
CA MET A 124 -2.47 -12.69 -1.44
C MET A 124 -1.04 -12.76 -2.02
N VAL A 125 -0.80 -13.69 -2.94
CA VAL A 125 0.50 -13.79 -3.64
C VAL A 125 0.76 -12.55 -4.49
N ILE A 126 -0.24 -12.05 -5.20
CA ILE A 126 -0.13 -10.82 -6.00
C ILE A 126 0.18 -9.61 -5.09
N SER A 127 -0.49 -9.48 -3.94
CA SER A 127 -0.22 -8.43 -2.96
C SER A 127 1.22 -8.49 -2.44
N PHE A 128 1.71 -9.69 -2.15
CA PHE A 128 3.11 -9.91 -1.77
C PHE A 128 4.08 -9.45 -2.87
N ILE A 129 3.82 -9.82 -4.12
CA ILE A 129 4.65 -9.41 -5.26
C ILE A 129 4.65 -7.87 -5.40
N PHE A 130 3.50 -7.21 -5.25
CA PHE A 130 3.44 -5.74 -5.28
C PHE A 130 4.28 -5.08 -4.18
N SER A 131 4.29 -5.65 -2.97
CA SER A 131 5.17 -5.19 -1.89
C SER A 131 6.65 -5.29 -2.29
N LEU A 132 7.07 -6.46 -2.80
CA LEU A 132 8.45 -6.67 -3.25
C LEU A 132 8.85 -5.72 -4.39
N MET A 133 7.95 -5.48 -5.35
CA MET A 133 8.20 -4.53 -6.44
C MET A 133 8.45 -3.12 -5.92
N CYS A 134 7.77 -2.67 -4.86
CA CYS A 134 8.04 -1.36 -4.26
C CYS A 134 9.49 -1.26 -3.75
N PHE A 135 10.01 -2.30 -3.09
CA PHE A 135 11.40 -2.33 -2.64
C PHE A 135 12.39 -2.36 -3.81
N VAL A 136 12.12 -3.15 -4.85
CA VAL A 136 12.96 -3.22 -6.05
C VAL A 136 13.03 -1.86 -6.76
N ILE A 137 11.89 -1.17 -6.90
CA ILE A 137 11.84 0.17 -7.50
C ILE A 137 12.61 1.17 -6.64
N ALA A 138 12.45 1.13 -5.30
CA ALA A 138 13.19 2.00 -4.39
C ALA A 138 14.71 1.85 -4.57
N GLU A 139 15.20 0.60 -4.63
CA GLU A 139 16.62 0.32 -4.80
C GLU A 139 17.14 0.76 -6.18
N THR A 140 16.33 0.54 -7.22
CA THR A 140 16.65 0.97 -8.59
C THR A 140 16.76 2.50 -8.67
N PHE A 141 15.83 3.22 -8.05
CA PHE A 141 15.85 4.69 -8.02
C PHE A 141 17.03 5.22 -7.21
N ASN A 142 17.34 4.59 -6.08
CA ASN A 142 18.50 4.95 -5.26
C ASN A 142 19.82 4.82 -6.04
N LYS A 143 19.98 3.72 -6.79
CA LYS A 143 21.15 3.53 -7.67
C LYS A 143 21.20 4.55 -8.80
N ALA A 144 20.07 4.84 -9.44
CA ALA A 144 20.00 5.82 -10.51
C ALA A 144 20.37 7.24 -10.03
N ILE A 145 19.96 7.62 -8.82
CA ILE A 145 20.33 8.90 -8.21
C ILE A 145 21.85 8.97 -7.99
N LYS A 146 22.45 7.93 -7.39
CA LYS A 146 23.90 7.88 -7.15
C LYS A 146 24.71 7.99 -8.44
N ILE A 147 24.34 7.24 -9.48
CA ILE A 147 25.01 7.31 -10.79
C ILE A 147 24.95 8.73 -11.37
N LYS A 148 23.82 9.41 -11.21
CA LYS A 148 23.67 10.80 -11.67
C LYS A 148 24.58 11.74 -10.87
N GLU A 149 24.58 11.62 -9.55
CA GLU A 149 25.43 12.43 -8.66
C GLU A 149 26.93 12.22 -8.95
N ASP A 150 27.35 10.97 -9.14
CA ASP A 150 28.73 10.62 -9.48
C ASP A 150 29.15 11.23 -10.84
N ASN A 151 28.27 11.18 -11.84
CA ASN A 151 28.53 11.79 -13.15
C ASN A 151 28.59 13.33 -13.07
N ASP A 152 27.68 13.95 -12.32
CA ASP A 152 27.64 15.41 -12.13
C ASP A 152 28.90 15.93 -11.40
N LEU A 153 29.62 15.09 -10.63
CA LEU A 153 30.88 15.43 -9.96
C LEU A 153 32.14 15.28 -10.84
N THR A 154 32.02 14.62 -12.00
CA THR A 154 33.16 14.32 -12.90
C THR A 154 33.29 15.26 -14.11
N ILE A 155 32.32 16.16 -14.31
CA ILE A 155 32.31 17.19 -15.37
C ILE A 155 32.74 18.53 -14.77
#